data_AF-A0A2X3BY86-F1
#
_entry.id   AF-A0A2X3BY86-F1
#
_cell.length_a   1.000
_cell.length_b   1.000
_cell.length_c   1.000
_cell.angle_alpha   90.00
_cell.angle_beta   90.00
_cell.angle_gamma   90.00
#
_symmetry.space_group_name_H-M   'P 1'
#
loop_
_entity.id
_entity.type
_entity.pdbx_description
1 polymer ?
#
loop_
_entity_poly.entity_id
_entity_poly.type
_entity_poly.pdbx_seq_one_letter_code
_entity_poly.pdbx_strand_id
1 'polypeptide(L)'
;MDTIKYQLNARRQPYGQGADLSLLNESVGNEVLAFHQKFPDYRVTPLRKLEFLSQRLGLGSIHIKDEAQRFGLNAFKGLGGSYAMGKYLAALLERDINTLSFAELNSPVIKARIKDIVFVTATDGNHGRGVAWAAEQLGLRAVVYMPKGSSPVRAQNIRRHGAECTITELN
;
A
#
# COMPACT_ATOMS: atom_id res chain seq x y z
N MET A 1 25.65 -10.67 -28.72
CA MET A 1 24.73 -9.95 -27.82
C MET A 1 23.34 -10.39 -28.20
N ASP A 2 22.65 -11.14 -27.35
CA ASP A 2 21.28 -11.54 -27.62
C ASP A 2 20.39 -10.30 -27.67
N THR A 3 19.74 -10.09 -28.81
CA THR A 3 18.86 -8.96 -29.02
C THR A 3 17.56 -9.21 -28.25
N ILE A 4 17.35 -8.46 -27.16
CA ILE A 4 16.08 -8.48 -26.44
C ILE A 4 15.00 -8.02 -27.43
N LYS A 5 13.99 -8.86 -27.68
CA LYS A 5 12.81 -8.46 -28.45
C LYS A 5 11.85 -7.72 -27.52
N TYR A 6 11.56 -6.47 -27.82
CA TYR A 6 10.58 -5.65 -27.08
C TYR A 6 9.75 -4.84 -28.07
N GLN A 7 8.53 -4.45 -27.66
CA GLN A 7 7.62 -3.63 -28.45
C GLN A 7 7.44 -2.27 -27.77
N LEU A 8 7.81 -1.19 -28.46
CA LEU A 8 7.56 0.18 -28.00
C LEU A 8 6.22 0.66 -28.52
N ASN A 9 5.30 0.98 -27.60
CA ASN A 9 4.06 1.66 -27.96
C ASN A 9 4.35 3.17 -28.12
N ALA A 10 4.06 3.74 -29.30
CA ALA A 10 4.49 5.09 -29.67
C ALA A 10 3.60 6.25 -29.14
N ARG A 11 2.75 6.01 -28.14
CA ARG A 11 1.83 7.03 -27.63
C ARG A 11 2.56 7.98 -26.65
N ARG A 12 2.98 9.15 -27.13
CA ARG A 12 3.52 10.22 -26.29
C ARG A 12 2.42 11.22 -25.93
N GLN A 13 2.30 11.56 -24.65
CA GLN A 13 1.50 12.72 -24.25
C GLN A 13 2.30 14.00 -24.51
N PRO A 14 1.70 15.03 -25.13
CA PRO A 14 2.31 16.34 -25.22
C PRO A 14 2.57 16.93 -23.82
N TYR A 15 3.69 17.64 -23.69
CA TYR A 15 4.02 18.36 -22.46
C TYR A 15 2.91 19.36 -22.10
N GLY A 16 2.58 19.47 -20.81
CA GLY A 16 1.50 20.34 -20.32
C GLY A 16 0.09 19.75 -20.39
N GLN A 17 -0.11 18.55 -20.93
CA GLN A 17 -1.40 17.84 -20.94
C GLN A 17 -1.53 16.79 -19.83
N GLY A 18 -0.80 16.98 -18.73
CA GLY A 18 -0.86 16.11 -17.56
C GLY A 18 -2.14 16.30 -16.75
N ALA A 19 -2.41 15.37 -15.83
CA ALA A 19 -3.46 15.56 -14.82
C ALA A 19 -3.04 16.64 -13.81
N ASP A 20 -4.03 17.31 -13.21
CA ASP A 20 -3.79 18.18 -12.07
C ASP A 20 -3.24 17.36 -10.89
N LEU A 21 -2.18 17.88 -10.26
CA LEU A 21 -1.50 17.25 -9.12
C LEU A 21 -1.69 18.05 -7.84
N SER A 22 -2.60 19.03 -7.80
CA SER A 22 -2.88 19.85 -6.62
C SER A 22 -3.22 19.01 -5.37
N LEU A 23 -3.87 17.85 -5.56
CA LEU A 23 -4.16 16.87 -4.50
C LEU A 23 -2.89 16.20 -3.93
N LEU A 24 -1.83 16.07 -4.74
CA LEU A 24 -0.57 15.42 -4.38
C LEU A 24 0.48 16.46 -3.96
N ASN A 25 0.06 17.44 -3.15
CA ASN A 25 0.93 18.50 -2.66
C ASN A 25 1.74 18.09 -1.41
N GLU A 26 2.69 18.94 -1.04
CA GLU A 26 3.61 18.70 0.08
C GLU A 26 2.89 18.61 1.43
N SER A 27 1.82 19.39 1.65
CA SER A 27 1.04 19.33 2.89
C SER A 27 0.39 17.96 3.07
N VAL A 28 -0.22 17.41 2.03
CA VAL A 28 -0.78 16.05 2.04
C VAL A 28 0.33 15.02 2.22
N GLY A 29 1.47 15.20 1.56
CA GLY A 29 2.64 14.33 1.73
C GLY A 29 3.13 14.26 3.18
N ASN A 30 3.18 15.39 3.87
CA ASN A 30 3.59 15.48 5.27
C ASN A 30 2.55 14.85 6.22
N GLU A 31 1.25 15.04 5.97
CA GLU A 31 0.19 14.35 6.74
C GLU A 31 0.32 12.83 6.63
N VAL A 32 0.45 12.32 5.39
CA VAL A 32 0.60 10.88 5.13
C VAL A 32 1.86 10.33 5.79
N LEU A 33 2.98 11.05 5.68
CA LEU A 33 4.24 10.65 6.27
C LEU A 33 4.15 10.58 7.80
N ALA A 34 3.57 11.60 8.45
CA ALA A 34 3.37 11.65 9.89
C ALA A 34 2.49 10.48 10.35
N PHE A 35 1.45 10.13 9.59
CA PHE A 35 0.64 8.95 9.86
C PHE A 35 1.46 7.65 9.83
N HIS A 36 2.24 7.43 8.77
CA HIS A 36 3.02 6.19 8.62
C HIS A 36 4.16 6.06 9.62
N GLN A 37 4.77 7.17 10.05
CA GLN A 37 5.84 7.16 11.06
C GLN A 37 5.39 6.66 12.43
N LYS A 38 4.08 6.59 12.69
CA LYS A 38 3.52 6.01 13.92
C LYS A 38 3.47 4.48 13.95
N PHE A 39 3.69 3.81 12.82
CA PHE A 39 3.74 2.35 12.79
C PHE A 39 5.05 1.86 13.41
N PRO A 40 5.03 0.86 14.33
CA PRO A 40 6.25 0.34 14.95
C PRO A 40 7.31 -0.12 13.95
N ASP A 41 6.88 -0.71 12.84
CA ASP A 41 7.76 -1.24 11.79
C ASP A 41 8.09 -0.21 10.69
N TYR A 42 7.72 1.07 10.88
CA TYR A 42 8.05 2.09 9.91
C TYR A 42 9.56 2.26 9.80
N ARG A 43 10.06 2.12 8.56
CA ARG A 43 11.43 2.45 8.19
C ARG A 43 11.44 3.07 6.79
N VAL A 44 12.38 3.97 6.54
CA VAL A 44 12.62 4.48 5.19
C VAL A 44 13.16 3.33 4.34
N THR A 45 12.50 3.04 3.22
CA THR A 45 12.94 2.01 2.28
C THR A 45 14.17 2.47 1.49
N PRO A 46 15.08 1.55 1.11
CA PRO A 46 16.29 1.91 0.39
C PRO A 46 16.03 2.61 -0.95
N LEU A 47 16.89 3.55 -1.31
CA LEU A 47 17.02 4.06 -2.68
C LEU A 47 18.35 3.55 -3.24
N ARG A 48 18.28 2.47 -4.03
CA ARG A 48 19.46 1.79 -4.56
C ARG A 48 19.99 2.56 -5.75
N LYS A 49 21.25 3.00 -5.69
CA LYS A 49 21.97 3.60 -6.83
C LYS A 49 22.65 2.49 -7.64
N LEU A 50 22.36 2.38 -8.94
CA LEU A 50 22.91 1.35 -9.82
C LEU A 50 23.99 1.94 -10.75
N GLU A 51 25.12 2.34 -10.17
CA GLU A 51 26.19 3.06 -10.86
C GLU A 51 26.75 2.29 -12.08
N PHE A 52 27.03 0.99 -11.89
CA PHE A 52 27.57 0.16 -12.96
C PHE A 52 26.59 -0.03 -14.12
N LEU A 53 25.28 -0.12 -13.82
CA LEU A 53 24.26 -0.26 -14.85
C LEU A 53 24.07 1.05 -15.63
N SER A 54 24.08 2.20 -14.94
CA SER A 54 23.99 3.49 -15.63
C SER A 54 25.20 3.72 -16.53
N GLN A 55 26.41 3.36 -16.10
CA GLN A 55 27.62 3.44 -16.93
C GLN A 55 27.52 2.52 -18.16
N ARG A 56 27.10 1.26 -17.96
CA ARG A 56 26.95 0.28 -19.05
C ARG A 56 25.95 0.74 -20.12
N LEU A 57 24.95 1.53 -19.75
CA LEU A 57 23.89 2.02 -20.63
C LEU A 57 24.13 3.45 -21.14
N GLY A 58 25.19 4.13 -20.69
CA GLY A 58 25.46 5.53 -21.08
C GLY A 58 24.46 6.55 -20.52
N LEU A 59 23.88 6.28 -19.35
CA LEU A 59 22.91 7.14 -18.68
C LEU A 59 23.56 7.92 -17.52
N GLY A 60 22.99 9.07 -17.15
CA GLY A 60 23.50 9.89 -16.03
C GLY A 60 23.42 9.18 -14.68
N SER A 61 22.26 8.61 -14.32
CA SER A 61 22.13 7.75 -13.13
C SER A 61 20.89 6.87 -13.23
N ILE A 62 20.91 5.73 -12.52
CA ILE A 62 19.74 4.88 -12.31
C ILE A 62 19.57 4.71 -10.80
N HIS A 63 18.35 4.99 -10.33
CA HIS A 63 17.96 4.79 -8.94
C HIS A 63 16.72 3.89 -8.89
N ILE A 64 16.70 2.93 -7.96
CA ILE A 64 15.55 2.05 -7.70
C ILE A 64 15.08 2.26 -6.27
N LYS A 65 13.81 2.67 -6.12
CA LYS A 65 13.15 2.74 -4.82
C LYS A 65 12.68 1.34 -4.42
N ASP A 66 13.34 0.75 -3.44
CA ASP A 66 13.19 -0.66 -3.05
C ASP A 66 12.06 -0.85 -2.02
N GLU A 67 10.83 -0.96 -2.51
CA GLU A 67 9.63 -1.13 -1.67
C GLU A 67 9.37 -2.57 -1.22
N ALA A 68 10.27 -3.52 -1.52
CA ALA A 68 10.17 -4.89 -1.02
C ALA A 68 10.27 -4.94 0.52
N GLN A 69 10.93 -3.95 1.13
CA GLN A 69 11.11 -3.90 2.59
C GLN A 69 9.96 -3.21 3.33
N ARG A 70 8.98 -2.66 2.61
CA ARG A 70 7.90 -1.86 3.22
C ARG A 70 7.05 -2.71 4.17
N PHE A 71 7.14 -2.42 5.48
CA PHE A 71 6.36 -3.06 6.55
C PHE A 71 6.43 -4.61 6.55
N GLY A 72 7.46 -5.22 5.96
CA GLY A 72 7.52 -6.68 5.78
C GLY A 72 6.49 -7.26 4.78
N LEU A 73 5.83 -6.42 3.98
CA LEU A 73 4.76 -6.82 3.07
C LEU A 73 5.23 -7.18 1.66
N ASN A 74 6.51 -6.98 1.35
CA ASN A 74 7.09 -7.20 0.02
C ASN A 74 6.45 -6.34 -1.09
N ALA A 75 5.82 -5.21 -0.72
CA ALA A 75 5.17 -4.27 -1.63
C ALA A 75 4.82 -2.94 -0.94
N PHE A 76 4.69 -1.87 -1.71
CA PHE A 76 4.33 -0.53 -1.23
C PHE A 76 2.86 -0.34 -0.85
N LYS A 77 1.95 -1.24 -1.29
CA LYS A 77 0.49 -1.01 -1.24
C LYS A 77 -0.10 -0.93 0.18
N GLY A 78 0.65 -1.35 1.20
CA GLY A 78 0.32 -1.10 2.60
C GLY A 78 0.18 0.39 2.92
N LEU A 79 0.97 1.26 2.28
CA LEU A 79 0.93 2.72 2.51
C LEU A 79 -0.46 3.30 2.24
N GLY A 80 -1.01 3.04 1.05
CA GLY A 80 -2.32 3.56 0.67
C GLY A 80 -3.47 2.90 1.42
N GLY A 81 -3.44 1.56 1.55
CA GLY A 81 -4.49 0.81 2.26
C GLY A 81 -4.63 1.24 3.72
N SER A 82 -3.51 1.32 4.44
CA SER A 82 -3.53 1.72 5.85
C SER A 82 -3.93 3.18 6.04
N TYR A 83 -3.47 4.08 5.17
CA TYR A 83 -3.84 5.50 5.25
C TYR A 83 -5.32 5.73 4.97
N ALA A 84 -5.88 5.07 3.95
CA ALA A 84 -7.31 5.18 3.64
C ALA A 84 -8.19 4.67 4.80
N MET A 85 -7.83 3.52 5.37
CA MET A 85 -8.52 2.96 6.55
C MET A 85 -8.38 3.88 7.76
N GLY A 86 -7.19 4.44 7.98
CA GLY A 86 -6.93 5.42 9.04
C GLY A 86 -7.78 6.68 8.88
N LYS A 87 -7.86 7.25 7.67
CA LYS A 87 -8.70 8.43 7.38
C LYS A 87 -10.17 8.15 7.60
N TYR A 88 -10.65 6.98 7.17
CA TYR A 88 -12.03 6.56 7.39
C TYR A 88 -12.38 6.47 8.88
N LEU A 89 -11.53 5.81 9.68
CA LEU A 89 -11.73 5.70 11.12
C LEU A 89 -11.62 7.06 11.82
N ALA A 90 -10.66 7.90 11.40
CA ALA A 90 -10.51 9.25 11.95
C ALA A 90 -11.77 10.09 11.72
N ALA A 91 -12.34 10.04 10.51
CA ALA A 91 -13.60 10.71 10.19
C ALA A 91 -14.78 10.17 11.03
N LEU A 92 -14.92 8.85 11.16
CA LEU A 92 -15.97 8.21 11.98
C LEU A 92 -15.87 8.60 13.47
N LEU A 93 -14.65 8.81 13.95
CA LEU A 93 -14.38 9.20 15.33
C LEU A 93 -14.40 10.72 15.53
N GLU A 94 -14.59 11.51 14.47
CA GLU A 94 -14.51 12.98 14.45
C GLU A 94 -13.19 13.49 15.02
N ARG A 95 -12.09 12.85 14.63
CA ARG A 95 -10.74 13.17 15.09
C ARG A 95 -9.78 13.35 13.93
N ASP A 96 -8.70 14.06 14.21
CA ASP A 96 -7.57 14.16 13.29
C ASP A 96 -6.76 12.84 13.28
N ILE A 97 -6.40 12.38 12.08
CA ILE A 97 -5.68 11.11 11.89
C ILE A 97 -4.29 11.11 12.54
N ASN A 98 -3.60 12.25 12.59
CA ASN A 98 -2.27 12.36 13.19
C ASN A 98 -2.35 12.31 14.71
N THR A 99 -3.43 12.79 15.31
CA THR A 99 -3.67 12.71 16.76
C THR A 99 -4.11 11.32 17.25
N LEU A 100 -4.53 10.42 16.36
CA LEU A 100 -4.96 9.07 16.71
C LEU A 100 -3.77 8.10 16.73
N SER A 101 -3.41 7.62 17.92
CA SER A 101 -2.42 6.56 18.09
C SER A 101 -3.03 5.17 17.91
N PHE A 102 -2.20 4.19 17.56
CA PHE A 102 -2.61 2.77 17.53
C PHE A 102 -3.09 2.26 18.89
N ALA A 103 -2.48 2.74 19.98
CA ALA A 103 -2.90 2.40 21.33
C ALA A 103 -4.32 2.90 21.62
N GLU A 104 -4.65 4.13 21.23
CA GLU A 104 -6.01 4.68 21.37
C GLU A 104 -7.02 3.92 20.51
N LEU A 105 -6.70 3.63 19.24
CA LEU A 105 -7.58 2.85 18.36
C LEU A 105 -7.87 1.44 18.90
N ASN A 106 -6.96 0.90 19.73
CA ASN A 106 -7.14 -0.36 20.43
C ASN A 106 -7.68 -0.22 21.86
N SER A 107 -7.99 0.99 22.33
CA SER A 107 -8.63 1.19 23.63
C SER A 107 -10.03 0.57 23.65
N PRO A 108 -10.52 0.05 24.80
CA PRO A 108 -11.84 -0.57 24.89
C PRO A 108 -12.98 0.35 24.43
N VAL A 109 -12.87 1.66 24.71
CA VAL A 109 -13.87 2.67 24.35
C VAL A 109 -13.96 2.84 22.83
N ILE A 110 -12.82 3.03 22.15
CA ILE A 110 -12.82 3.18 20.69
C ILE A 110 -13.18 1.85 20.03
N LYS A 111 -12.64 0.73 20.52
CA LYS A 111 -12.97 -0.61 20.02
C LYS A 111 -14.46 -0.89 20.04
N ALA A 112 -15.15 -0.55 21.11
CA ALA A 112 -16.59 -0.72 21.19
C ALA A 112 -17.36 0.02 20.07
N ARG A 113 -16.83 1.16 19.60
CA ARG A 113 -17.42 1.96 18.51
C ARG A 113 -17.12 1.42 17.12
N ILE A 114 -15.97 0.74 16.93
CA ILE A 114 -15.49 0.31 15.62
C ILE A 114 -15.52 -1.20 15.39
N LYS A 115 -15.87 -2.01 16.41
CA LYS A 115 -15.82 -3.48 16.39
C LYS A 115 -16.60 -4.14 15.24
N ASP A 116 -17.67 -3.50 14.78
CA ASP A 116 -18.56 -4.07 13.77
C ASP A 116 -18.10 -3.76 12.33
N ILE A 117 -17.09 -2.89 12.17
CA ILE A 117 -16.53 -2.52 10.88
C ILE A 117 -15.79 -3.70 10.25
N VAL A 118 -16.09 -3.94 8.97
CA VAL A 118 -15.41 -4.93 8.13
C VAL A 118 -14.93 -4.24 6.87
N PHE A 119 -13.64 -4.34 6.57
CA PHE A 119 -13.10 -3.86 5.31
C PHE A 119 -13.18 -4.95 4.25
N VAL A 120 -13.74 -4.63 3.09
CA VAL A 120 -13.86 -5.56 1.96
C VAL A 120 -13.10 -5.03 0.76
N THR A 121 -12.36 -5.90 0.04
CA THR A 121 -11.67 -5.50 -1.18
C THR A 121 -11.47 -6.66 -2.17
N ALA A 122 -11.31 -6.35 -3.45
CA ALA A 122 -10.85 -7.27 -4.48
C ALA A 122 -9.38 -6.99 -4.85
N THR A 123 -8.56 -8.03 -5.06
CA THR A 123 -7.14 -7.84 -5.40
C THR A 123 -6.53 -8.99 -6.18
N ASP A 124 -5.47 -8.70 -6.93
CA ASP A 124 -4.51 -9.68 -7.47
C ASP A 124 -3.42 -10.09 -6.44
N GLY A 125 -3.35 -9.42 -5.29
CA GLY A 125 -2.45 -9.74 -4.18
C GLY A 125 -2.11 -8.54 -3.28
N ASN A 126 -1.28 -7.62 -3.77
CA ASN A 126 -0.61 -6.64 -2.91
C ASN A 126 -1.58 -5.67 -2.22
N HIS A 127 -2.69 -5.31 -2.86
CA HIS A 127 -3.66 -4.38 -2.27
C HIS A 127 -4.42 -5.06 -1.12
N GLY A 128 -4.98 -6.24 -1.35
CA GLY A 128 -5.68 -6.99 -0.30
C GLY A 128 -4.76 -7.42 0.83
N ARG A 129 -3.47 -7.71 0.55
CA ARG A 129 -2.49 -7.92 1.63
C ARG A 129 -2.27 -6.66 2.47
N GLY A 130 -2.19 -5.48 1.84
CA GLY A 130 -2.09 -4.21 2.55
C GLY A 130 -3.32 -3.90 3.41
N VAL A 131 -4.53 -4.17 2.91
CA VAL A 131 -5.79 -4.01 3.65
C VAL A 131 -5.88 -5.01 4.81
N ALA A 132 -5.58 -6.28 4.57
CA ALA A 132 -5.58 -7.32 5.60
C ALA A 132 -4.58 -7.02 6.72
N TRP A 133 -3.36 -6.63 6.37
CA TRP A 133 -2.36 -6.19 7.34
C TRP A 133 -2.84 -4.98 8.14
N ALA A 134 -3.39 -3.95 7.51
CA ALA A 134 -3.88 -2.78 8.23
C ALA A 134 -5.05 -3.12 9.16
N ALA A 135 -5.96 -4.00 8.73
CA ALA A 135 -7.05 -4.49 9.56
C ALA A 135 -6.54 -5.24 10.80
N GLU A 136 -5.52 -6.10 10.63
CA GLU A 136 -4.84 -6.80 11.72
C GLU A 136 -4.25 -5.82 12.74
N GLN A 137 -3.49 -4.81 12.29
CA GLN A 137 -2.90 -3.79 13.17
C GLN A 137 -3.95 -3.03 13.99
N LEU A 138 -5.14 -2.89 13.42
CA LEU A 138 -6.28 -2.20 14.03
C LEU A 138 -7.22 -3.16 14.76
N GLY A 139 -6.92 -4.47 14.82
CA GLY A 139 -7.78 -5.55 15.31
C GLY A 139 -9.22 -5.47 14.79
N LEU A 140 -9.36 -5.23 13.50
CA LEU A 140 -10.62 -5.19 12.74
C LEU A 140 -10.65 -6.36 11.74
N ARG A 141 -11.83 -6.62 11.19
CA ARG A 141 -12.01 -7.70 10.20
C ARG A 141 -11.75 -7.20 8.79
N ALA A 142 -11.18 -8.07 7.97
CA ALA A 142 -11.06 -7.86 6.53
C ALA A 142 -11.54 -9.10 5.76
N VAL A 143 -12.23 -8.84 4.65
CA VAL A 143 -12.68 -9.84 3.68
C VAL A 143 -12.07 -9.50 2.32
N VAL A 144 -11.37 -10.46 1.72
CA VAL A 144 -10.61 -10.24 0.49
C VAL A 144 -11.04 -11.22 -0.59
N TYR A 145 -11.41 -10.69 -1.74
CA TYR A 145 -11.70 -11.49 -2.92
C TYR A 145 -10.53 -11.41 -3.91
N MET A 146 -10.16 -12.54 -4.48
CA MET A 146 -9.14 -12.65 -5.52
C MET A 146 -9.73 -13.28 -6.77
N PRO A 147 -9.36 -12.84 -7.98
CA PRO A 147 -9.91 -13.39 -9.21
C PRO A 147 -9.41 -14.81 -9.49
N LYS A 148 -10.10 -15.49 -10.41
CA LYS A 148 -9.73 -16.83 -10.88
C LYS A 148 -8.27 -16.88 -11.34
N GLY A 149 -7.59 -17.98 -11.02
CA GLY A 149 -6.17 -18.19 -11.37
C GLY A 149 -5.18 -17.43 -10.48
N SER A 150 -5.66 -16.72 -9.46
CA SER A 150 -4.79 -16.09 -8.46
C SER A 150 -3.90 -17.09 -7.75
N SER A 151 -2.67 -16.68 -7.43
CA SER A 151 -1.70 -17.52 -6.74
C SER A 151 -2.20 -17.92 -5.34
N PRO A 152 -2.25 -19.24 -5.02
CA PRO A 152 -2.61 -19.71 -3.68
C PRO A 152 -1.70 -19.15 -2.57
N VAL A 153 -0.42 -18.93 -2.88
CA VAL A 153 0.56 -18.34 -1.95
C VAL A 153 0.21 -16.90 -1.61
N ARG A 154 -0.26 -16.11 -2.59
CA ARG A 154 -0.73 -14.74 -2.33
C ARG A 154 -1.96 -14.74 -1.43
N ALA A 155 -2.93 -15.61 -1.71
CA ALA A 155 -4.11 -15.77 -0.86
C ALA A 155 -3.72 -16.19 0.57
N GLN A 156 -2.77 -17.12 0.73
CA GLN A 156 -2.29 -17.53 2.05
C GLN A 156 -1.60 -16.39 2.80
N ASN A 157 -0.79 -15.56 2.12
CA ASN A 157 -0.17 -14.39 2.74
C ASN A 157 -1.21 -13.36 3.22
N ILE A 158 -2.37 -13.27 2.59
CA ILE A 158 -3.48 -12.44 3.06
C ILE A 158 -4.12 -13.06 4.31
N ARG A 159 -4.42 -14.37 4.27
CA ARG A 159 -5.02 -15.09 5.42
C ARG A 159 -4.13 -15.10 6.66
N ARG A 160 -2.81 -15.04 6.50
CA ARG A 160 -1.85 -14.94 7.63
C ARG A 160 -2.03 -13.69 8.47
N HIS A 161 -2.65 -12.63 7.93
CA HIS A 161 -3.04 -11.44 8.68
C HIS A 161 -4.45 -11.55 9.28
N GLY A 162 -5.02 -12.75 9.39
CA GLY A 162 -6.34 -12.99 9.99
C GLY A 162 -7.54 -12.61 9.12
N ALA A 163 -7.31 -12.15 7.88
CA ALA A 163 -8.39 -11.82 6.95
C ALA A 163 -9.03 -13.07 6.33
N GLU A 164 -10.32 -13.00 6.05
CA GLU A 164 -10.96 -13.95 5.14
C GLU A 164 -10.46 -13.67 3.72
N CYS A 165 -10.09 -14.71 2.98
CA CYS A 165 -9.65 -14.57 1.60
C CYS A 165 -10.22 -15.69 0.74
N THR A 166 -10.86 -15.33 -0.37
CA THR A 166 -11.50 -16.26 -1.30
C THR A 166 -11.01 -16.02 -2.72
N ILE A 167 -10.48 -17.07 -3.35
CA ILE A 167 -10.22 -17.06 -4.79
C ILE A 167 -11.53 -17.44 -5.47
N THR A 168 -12.06 -16.54 -6.28
CA THR A 168 -13.35 -16.72 -6.96
C THR A 168 -13.16 -17.39 -8.31
N GLU A 169 -14.28 -17.74 -8.96
CA GLU A 169 -14.30 -18.20 -10.35
C GLU A 169 -14.50 -17.05 -11.36
N LEU A 170 -14.41 -15.79 -10.90
CA LEU A 170 -14.64 -14.56 -11.69
C LEU A 170 -13.33 -13.84 -12.01
N ASN A 171 -13.32 -13.05 -13.09
CA ASN A 171 -12.19 -12.19 -13.51
C ASN A 171 -12.55 -10.72 -13.41
#